data_AF-A0A1X2H8D0-F1
#
_entry.id   AF-A0A1X2H8D0-F1
#
_cell.length_a   1.000
_cell.length_b   1.000
_cell.length_c   1.000
_cell.angle_alpha   90.00
_cell.angle_beta   90.00
_cell.angle_gamma   90.00
#
_symmetry.space_group_name_H-M   'P 1'
#
loop_
_entity.id
_entity.type
_entity.pdbx_description
1 polymer ?
#
loop_
_entity_poly.entity_id
_entity_poly.type
_entity_poly.pdbx_seq_one_letter_code
_entity_poly.pdbx_strand_id
1 'polypeptide(L)'
;IQTLSRCEAVLLESIEREAYTTMIICTRFLNEAVSLASLKQGMDPMDIDNDALGDTLRETGARLIRRLHSAEMLNIVQAKRTTHFFHQTREIFRLLARLVSLVQKPDETNNLFREAFDIMTRVPGNENHGGQLLLAYLSSIAPHCRNLDEWFPEKGFTRLQDTKQSVATFVNTAILLLRTVAPTDEIQRRFVDTIRPFGAWNEMEEAFETNGWQLYVIAREAGAYRWNWMMYTVLQDLVKMVNLATANTFVN
;
A
#
# COMPACT_ATOMS: atom_id res chain seq x y z
N ILE A 1 16.03 29.39 2.73
CA ILE A 1 15.91 28.84 4.10
C ILE A 1 14.65 29.32 4.81
N GLN A 2 14.42 30.63 5.02
CA GLN A 2 13.21 31.14 5.71
C GLN A 2 11.87 30.67 5.12
N THR A 3 11.75 30.63 3.79
CA THR A 3 10.54 30.11 3.11
C THR A 3 10.28 28.62 3.39
N LEU A 4 11.35 27.83 3.57
CA LEU A 4 11.24 26.40 3.87
C LEU A 4 10.82 26.15 5.31
N SER A 5 11.43 26.86 6.26
CA SER A 5 11.02 26.80 7.67
C SER A 5 9.57 27.26 7.85
N ARG A 6 9.13 28.26 7.09
CA ARG A 6 7.73 28.71 7.09
C ARG A 6 6.79 27.68 6.45
N CYS A 7 7.19 27.04 5.35
CA CYS A 7 6.41 25.97 4.72
C CYS A 7 6.29 24.76 5.64
N GLU A 8 7.36 24.39 6.35
CA GLU A 8 7.34 23.33 7.35
C GLU A 8 6.40 23.69 8.50
N ALA A 9 6.52 24.88 9.09
CA ALA A 9 5.62 25.32 10.16
C ALA A 9 4.14 25.32 9.74
N VAL A 10 3.82 25.84 8.55
CA VAL A 10 2.45 25.84 8.00
C VAL A 10 1.96 24.41 7.76
N LEU A 11 2.83 23.53 7.29
CA LEU A 11 2.48 22.13 7.05
C LEU A 11 2.21 21.39 8.37
N LEU A 12 3.03 21.64 9.40
CA LEU A 12 2.83 21.10 10.75
C LEU A 12 1.52 21.59 11.37
N GLU A 13 1.25 22.89 11.29
CA GLU A 13 -0.01 23.49 11.77
C GLU A 13 -1.22 22.97 10.98
N SER A 14 -1.05 22.69 9.68
CA SER A 14 -2.10 22.15 8.84
C SER A 14 -2.41 20.69 9.16
N ILE A 15 -1.44 19.91 9.62
CA ILE A 15 -1.67 18.54 10.12
C ILE A 15 -2.54 18.62 11.38
N GLU A 16 -2.14 19.43 12.37
CA GLU A 16 -2.88 19.59 13.63
C GLU A 16 -4.32 20.12 13.43
N ARG A 17 -4.53 20.93 12.39
CA ARG A 17 -5.84 21.48 12.03
C ARG A 17 -6.60 20.70 10.98
N GLU A 18 -6.06 19.56 10.52
CA GLU A 18 -6.62 18.75 9.45
C GLU A 18 -6.94 19.55 8.17
N ALA A 19 -6.11 20.54 7.84
CA ALA A 19 -6.26 21.42 6.69
C ALA A 19 -5.65 20.78 5.42
N TYR A 20 -6.27 19.72 4.92
CA TYR A 20 -5.76 18.86 3.84
C TYR A 20 -5.33 19.61 2.57
N THR A 21 -6.04 20.65 2.15
CA THR A 21 -5.66 21.46 0.97
C THR A 21 -4.29 22.11 1.17
N THR A 22 -4.06 22.70 2.34
CA THR A 22 -2.77 23.32 2.68
C THR A 22 -1.68 22.26 2.79
N MET A 23 -1.99 21.11 3.40
CA MET A 23 -1.06 19.98 3.46
C MET A 23 -0.61 19.53 2.06
N ILE A 24 -1.54 19.38 1.12
CA ILE A 24 -1.27 19.00 -0.26
C ILE A 24 -0.35 20.03 -0.94
N ILE A 25 -0.66 21.32 -0.82
CA ILE A 25 0.12 22.41 -1.44
C ILE A 25 1.56 22.40 -0.90
N CYS A 26 1.71 22.37 0.43
CA CYS A 26 3.02 22.37 1.07
C CYS A 26 3.83 21.10 0.76
N THR A 27 3.19 19.93 0.72
CA THR A 27 3.87 18.67 0.37
C THR A 27 4.27 18.62 -1.10
N ARG A 28 3.47 19.20 -2.01
CA ARG A 28 3.85 19.37 -3.42
C ARG A 28 5.07 20.28 -3.55
N PHE A 29 5.05 21.43 -2.87
CA PHE A 29 6.17 22.36 -2.87
C PHE A 29 7.47 21.69 -2.37
N LEU A 30 7.40 20.95 -1.26
CA LEU A 30 8.55 20.22 -0.72
C LEU A 30 9.06 19.14 -1.69
N ASN A 31 8.16 18.36 -2.30
CA ASN A 31 8.54 17.35 -3.31
C ASN A 31 9.32 17.97 -4.48
N GLU A 32 8.82 19.09 -5.02
CA GLU A 32 9.49 19.76 -6.15
C GLU A 32 10.82 20.39 -5.70
N ALA A 33 10.86 21.01 -4.52
CA ALA A 33 12.09 21.59 -3.99
C ALA A 33 13.20 20.53 -3.77
N VAL A 34 12.86 19.39 -3.15
CA VAL A 34 13.80 18.27 -2.94
C VAL A 34 14.24 17.66 -4.27
N SER A 35 13.31 17.49 -5.21
CA SER A 35 13.60 16.96 -6.54
C SER A 35 14.58 17.86 -7.30
N LEU A 36 14.35 19.18 -7.29
CA LEU A 36 15.24 20.16 -7.94
C LEU A 36 16.63 20.21 -7.30
N ALA A 37 16.70 20.15 -5.96
CA ALA A 37 17.97 20.09 -5.24
C ALA A 37 18.77 18.84 -5.61
N SER A 38 18.10 17.68 -5.69
CA SER A 38 18.74 16.40 -6.03
C SER A 38 19.23 16.37 -7.49
N LEU A 39 18.49 16.99 -8.42
CA LEU A 39 18.92 17.15 -9.81
C LEU A 39 20.16 18.03 -9.94
N LYS A 40 20.20 19.15 -9.20
CA LYS A 40 21.34 20.08 -9.22
C LYS A 40 22.63 19.48 -8.65
N GLN A 41 22.55 18.72 -7.56
CA GLN A 41 23.70 17.98 -7.02
C GLN A 41 24.30 17.00 -8.03
N GLY A 42 23.48 16.40 -8.90
CA GLY A 42 23.96 15.54 -9.98
C GLY A 42 24.68 16.29 -11.11
N MET A 43 24.48 17.61 -11.25
CA MET A 43 25.06 18.43 -12.31
C MET A 43 26.31 19.18 -11.87
N ASP A 44 26.38 19.62 -10.60
CA ASP A 44 27.53 20.33 -10.06
C ASP A 44 27.82 19.93 -8.60
N PRO A 45 28.58 18.85 -8.37
CA PRO A 45 28.80 18.27 -7.05
C PRO A 45 29.81 19.04 -6.17
N MET A 46 30.32 20.20 -6.61
CA MET A 46 31.26 21.02 -5.83
C MET A 46 30.65 22.30 -5.25
N ASP A 47 29.34 22.53 -5.42
CA ASP A 47 28.63 23.69 -4.89
C ASP A 47 28.17 23.44 -3.43
N ILE A 48 29.04 23.84 -2.49
CA ILE A 48 28.87 23.66 -1.03
C ILE A 48 27.57 24.30 -0.49
N ASP A 49 27.12 25.41 -1.08
CA ASP A 49 25.89 26.09 -0.66
C ASP A 49 24.64 25.34 -1.14
N ASN A 50 24.71 24.68 -2.30
CA ASN A 50 23.65 23.78 -2.78
C ASN A 50 23.55 22.52 -1.94
N ASP A 51 24.67 22.00 -1.44
CA ASP A 51 24.69 20.82 -0.57
C ASP A 51 24.01 21.10 0.78
N ALA A 52 24.32 22.24 1.41
CA ALA A 52 23.66 22.64 2.66
C ALA A 52 22.14 22.84 2.51
N LEU A 53 21.69 23.40 1.38
CA LEU A 53 20.27 23.55 1.08
C LEU A 53 19.60 22.20 0.78
N GLY A 54 20.26 21.33 0.02
CA GLY A 54 19.78 19.98 -0.28
C GLY A 54 19.61 19.13 0.97
N ASP A 55 20.57 19.19 1.89
CA ASP A 55 20.50 18.48 3.17
C ASP A 55 19.38 19.00 4.05
N THR A 56 19.22 20.33 4.14
CA THR A 56 18.10 20.94 4.89
C THR A 56 16.74 20.49 4.33
N LEU A 57 16.60 20.45 3.00
CA LEU A 57 15.39 20.01 2.32
C LEU A 57 15.06 18.54 2.60
N ARG A 58 16.07 17.67 2.54
CA ARG A 58 15.93 16.25 2.89
C ARG A 58 15.56 16.08 4.35
N GLU A 59 16.19 16.82 5.26
CA GLU A 59 15.88 16.71 6.69
C GLU A 59 14.44 17.14 7.00
N THR A 60 13.99 18.26 6.43
CA THR A 60 12.58 18.70 6.52
C THR A 60 11.63 17.65 5.96
N GLY A 61 11.96 17.05 4.81
CA GLY A 61 11.17 15.97 4.23
C GLY A 61 11.08 14.74 5.16
N ALA A 62 12.20 14.34 5.77
CA ALA A 62 12.26 13.22 6.70
C ALA A 62 11.48 13.49 7.99
N ARG A 63 11.50 14.72 8.51
CA ARG A 63 10.67 15.13 9.66
C ARG A 63 9.18 15.05 9.34
N LEU A 64 8.78 15.52 8.17
CA LEU A 64 7.39 15.43 7.72
C LEU A 64 6.92 13.98 7.61
N ILE A 65 7.70 13.12 6.95
CA ILE A 65 7.39 11.70 6.80
C ILE A 65 7.15 11.08 8.17
N ARG A 66 8.07 11.24 9.13
CA ARG A 66 7.95 10.67 10.48
C ARG A 66 6.67 11.11 11.21
N ARG A 67 6.27 12.37 11.07
CA ARG A 67 5.03 12.85 11.71
C ARG A 67 3.78 12.25 11.05
N LEU A 68 3.75 12.20 9.73
CA LEU A 68 2.60 11.68 9.00
C LEU A 68 2.48 10.16 9.07
N HIS A 69 3.57 9.42 9.29
CA HIS A 69 3.60 7.96 9.28
C HIS A 69 3.05 7.28 10.55
N SER A 70 2.84 8.05 11.63
CA SER A 70 2.48 7.53 12.95
C SER A 70 0.98 7.72 13.27
N ALA A 71 0.64 8.32 14.42
CA ALA A 71 -0.75 8.50 14.88
C ALA A 71 -1.63 9.21 13.84
N GLU A 72 -1.05 10.13 13.06
CA GLU A 72 -1.73 10.84 11.99
C GLU A 72 -2.20 9.93 10.84
N MET A 73 -1.36 8.98 10.39
CA MET A 73 -1.77 8.04 9.33
C MET A 73 -2.98 7.23 9.77
N LEU A 74 -2.98 6.75 11.02
CA LEU A 74 -4.11 6.00 11.57
C LEU A 74 -5.37 6.88 11.64
N ASN A 75 -5.25 8.09 12.16
CA ASN A 75 -6.36 9.03 12.28
C ASN A 75 -6.97 9.39 10.92
N ILE A 76 -6.12 9.66 9.92
CA ILE A 76 -6.53 9.99 8.55
C ILE A 76 -7.28 8.82 7.90
N VAL A 77 -6.86 7.59 8.16
CA VAL A 77 -7.40 6.37 7.55
C VAL A 77 -8.68 5.89 8.26
N GLN A 78 -8.82 6.17 9.56
CA GLN A 78 -10.02 5.87 10.35
C GLN A 78 -11.10 6.96 10.29
N ALA A 79 -10.76 8.15 9.80
CA ALA A 79 -11.70 9.25 9.67
C ALA A 79 -12.87 8.87 8.75
N LYS A 80 -14.07 8.67 9.32
CA LYS A 80 -15.32 8.49 8.57
C LYS A 80 -15.70 9.80 7.88
N ARG A 81 -15.26 9.98 6.63
CA ARG A 81 -15.44 11.25 5.91
C ARG A 81 -15.85 11.05 4.46
N THR A 82 -16.33 12.15 3.88
CA THR A 82 -16.96 12.24 2.56
C THR A 82 -16.02 11.80 1.42
N THR A 83 -16.58 11.52 0.23
CA THR A 83 -15.81 11.18 -0.97
C THR A 83 -14.72 12.21 -1.30
N HIS A 84 -14.97 13.49 -1.06
CA HIS A 84 -13.98 14.56 -1.24
C HIS A 84 -12.73 14.36 -0.37
N PHE A 85 -12.93 13.98 0.90
CA PHE A 85 -11.85 13.69 1.82
C PHE A 85 -11.01 12.51 1.36
N PHE A 86 -11.64 11.45 0.84
CA PHE A 86 -10.93 10.29 0.29
C PHE A 86 -9.97 10.67 -0.85
N HIS A 87 -10.40 11.56 -1.75
CA HIS A 87 -9.52 12.06 -2.83
C HIS A 87 -8.34 12.86 -2.29
N GLN A 88 -8.56 13.71 -1.29
CA GLN A 88 -7.49 14.49 -0.67
C GLN A 88 -6.48 13.59 0.06
N THR A 89 -6.95 12.61 0.81
CA THR A 89 -6.11 11.62 1.50
C THR A 89 -5.29 10.79 0.52
N ARG A 90 -5.91 10.33 -0.58
CA ARG A 90 -5.20 9.61 -1.65
C ARG A 90 -4.08 10.45 -2.23
N GLU A 91 -4.33 11.73 -2.47
CA GLU A 91 -3.32 12.65 -3.00
C GLU A 91 -2.18 12.86 -1.99
N ILE A 92 -2.49 12.99 -0.70
CA ILE A 92 -1.47 13.12 0.35
C ILE A 92 -0.59 11.88 0.41
N PHE A 93 -1.16 10.68 0.41
CA PHE A 93 -0.36 9.45 0.41
C PHE A 93 0.47 9.30 -0.86
N ARG A 94 -0.04 9.73 -2.02
CA ARG A 94 0.75 9.76 -3.26
C ARG A 94 1.96 10.70 -3.14
N LEU A 95 1.74 11.89 -2.60
CA LEU A 95 2.80 12.88 -2.40
C LEU A 95 3.80 12.45 -1.32
N LEU A 96 3.33 11.77 -0.28
CA LEU A 96 4.18 11.17 0.76
C LEU A 96 5.05 10.06 0.20
N ALA A 97 4.49 9.13 -0.60
CA ALA A 97 5.27 8.07 -1.23
C ALA A 97 6.38 8.63 -2.12
N ARG A 98 6.07 9.68 -2.89
CA ARG A 98 7.07 10.41 -3.68
C ARG A 98 8.15 11.01 -2.77
N LEU A 99 7.78 11.64 -1.67
CA LEU A 99 8.75 12.24 -0.76
C LEU A 99 9.65 11.18 -0.11
N VAL A 100 9.08 10.03 0.28
CA VAL A 100 9.85 8.87 0.78
C VAL A 100 10.90 8.44 -0.24
N SER A 101 10.53 8.30 -1.52
CA SER A 101 11.46 7.92 -2.59
C SER A 101 12.62 8.91 -2.79
N LEU A 102 12.41 10.19 -2.46
CA LEU A 102 13.39 11.26 -2.66
C LEU A 102 14.33 11.46 -1.46
N VAL A 103 13.88 11.09 -0.26
CA VAL A 103 14.51 11.52 1.00
C VAL A 103 14.98 10.36 1.86
N GLN A 104 14.25 9.25 1.88
CA GLN A 104 14.48 8.19 2.86
C GLN A 104 15.52 7.21 2.37
N LYS A 105 16.34 6.73 3.31
CA LYS A 105 17.21 5.59 3.07
C LYS A 105 16.37 4.30 2.93
N PRO A 106 16.85 3.28 2.21
CA PRO A 106 16.12 2.03 2.04
C PRO A 106 15.72 1.35 3.37
N ASP A 107 16.60 1.40 4.38
CA ASP A 107 16.33 0.79 5.70
C ASP A 107 15.26 1.55 6.50
N GLU A 108 15.21 2.88 6.37
CA GLU A 108 14.14 3.70 6.97
C GLU A 108 12.80 3.44 6.28
N THR A 109 12.84 3.29 4.94
CA THR A 109 11.67 2.94 4.15
C THR A 109 11.08 1.59 4.55
N ASN A 110 11.91 0.61 4.94
CA ASN A 110 11.43 -0.67 5.49
C ASN A 110 10.60 -0.48 6.77
N ASN A 111 11.03 0.41 7.67
CA ASN A 111 10.30 0.69 8.91
C ASN A 111 8.95 1.34 8.62
N LEU A 112 8.94 2.32 7.72
CA LEU A 112 7.71 2.96 7.23
C LEU A 112 6.78 1.90 6.61
N PHE A 113 7.27 1.05 5.71
CA PHE A 113 6.48 -0.01 5.13
C PHE A 113 5.84 -0.92 6.20
N ARG A 114 6.62 -1.35 7.20
CA ARG A 114 6.11 -2.21 8.29
C ARG A 114 5.01 -1.53 9.10
N GLU A 115 5.21 -0.27 9.48
CA GLU A 115 4.22 0.50 10.24
C GLU A 115 2.93 0.70 9.45
N ALA A 116 3.01 1.12 8.19
CA ALA A 116 1.83 1.33 7.36
C ALA A 116 1.11 0.01 7.06
N PHE A 117 1.84 -1.10 6.92
CA PHE A 117 1.25 -2.43 6.81
C PHE A 117 0.51 -2.84 8.09
N ASP A 118 1.10 -2.60 9.25
CA ASP A 118 0.48 -2.89 10.54
C ASP A 118 -0.77 -2.03 10.77
N ILE A 119 -0.76 -0.77 10.34
CA ILE A 119 -1.95 0.10 10.32
C ILE A 119 -3.00 -0.48 9.39
N MET A 120 -2.68 -0.74 8.11
CA MET A 120 -3.60 -1.24 7.08
C MET A 120 -4.38 -2.47 7.56
N THR A 121 -3.70 -3.33 8.32
CA THR A 121 -4.27 -4.59 8.77
C THR A 121 -5.03 -4.50 10.10
N ARG A 122 -4.98 -3.36 10.78
CA ARG A 122 -5.73 -3.06 12.02
C ARG A 122 -6.96 -2.19 11.79
N VAL A 123 -7.13 -1.60 10.59
CA VAL A 123 -8.29 -0.77 10.27
C VAL A 123 -9.55 -1.65 10.25
N PRO A 124 -10.53 -1.42 11.15
CA PRO A 124 -11.75 -2.21 11.19
C PRO A 124 -12.72 -1.84 10.07
N GLY A 125 -13.53 -2.81 9.63
CA GLY A 125 -14.70 -2.58 8.78
C GLY A 125 -14.72 -3.35 7.45
N ASN A 126 -15.93 -3.63 6.96
CA ASN A 126 -16.16 -4.44 5.76
C ASN A 126 -15.86 -3.69 4.44
N GLU A 127 -15.91 -2.36 4.44
CA GLU A 127 -15.65 -1.54 3.24
C GLU A 127 -14.20 -1.05 3.13
N ASN A 128 -13.42 -1.13 4.23
CA ASN A 128 -12.01 -0.76 4.40
C ASN A 128 -11.37 0.19 3.36
N HIS A 129 -12.02 1.33 3.10
CA HIS A 129 -11.51 2.39 2.21
C HIS A 129 -10.11 2.86 2.66
N GLY A 130 -9.90 2.95 3.96
CA GLY A 130 -8.60 3.26 4.55
C GLY A 130 -7.51 2.25 4.16
N GLY A 131 -7.82 0.96 4.22
CA GLY A 131 -6.90 -0.10 3.80
C GLY A 131 -6.54 -0.03 2.31
N GLN A 132 -7.47 0.39 1.45
CA GLN A 132 -7.18 0.59 0.02
C GLN A 132 -6.23 1.77 -0.23
N LEU A 133 -6.37 2.85 0.54
CA LEU A 133 -5.45 4.00 0.48
C LEU A 133 -4.04 3.60 0.89
N LEU A 134 -3.92 2.84 1.99
CA LEU A 134 -2.64 2.33 2.47
C LEU A 134 -2.05 1.27 1.54
N LEU A 135 -2.88 0.44 0.92
CA LEU A 135 -2.43 -0.50 -0.11
C LEU A 135 -1.74 0.24 -1.26
N ALA A 136 -2.33 1.32 -1.77
CA ALA A 136 -1.74 2.12 -2.85
C ALA A 136 -0.43 2.79 -2.41
N TYR A 137 -0.39 3.31 -1.19
CA TYR A 137 0.81 3.88 -0.59
C TYR A 137 1.94 2.86 -0.45
N LEU A 138 1.67 1.72 0.20
CA LEU A 138 2.61 0.61 0.40
C LEU A 138 3.15 0.08 -0.92
N SER A 139 2.27 -0.10 -1.92
CA SER A 139 2.67 -0.51 -3.28
C SER A 139 3.64 0.49 -3.91
N SER A 140 3.50 1.78 -3.60
CA SER A 140 4.34 2.85 -4.17
C SER A 140 5.71 2.95 -3.50
N ILE A 141 5.81 2.66 -2.20
CA ILE A 141 7.07 2.71 -1.46
C ILE A 141 7.84 1.37 -1.48
N ALA A 142 7.18 0.27 -1.85
CA ALA A 142 7.78 -1.06 -1.93
C ALA A 142 9.09 -1.13 -2.74
N PRO A 143 9.22 -0.50 -3.93
CA PRO A 143 10.46 -0.56 -4.71
C PRO A 143 11.65 0.13 -4.04
N HIS A 144 11.39 0.96 -3.03
CA HIS A 144 12.41 1.69 -2.28
C HIS A 144 12.78 0.97 -0.96
N CYS A 145 12.11 -0.13 -0.65
CA CYS A 145 12.43 -0.99 0.48
C CYS A 145 13.64 -1.87 0.16
N ARG A 146 14.50 -2.12 1.16
CA ARG A 146 15.64 -3.04 1.03
C ARG A 146 15.22 -4.45 1.41
N ASN A 147 15.58 -5.43 0.58
CA ASN A 147 15.38 -6.85 0.86
C ASN A 147 13.93 -7.18 1.26
N LEU A 148 12.95 -6.53 0.62
CA LEU A 148 11.54 -6.70 0.96
C LEU A 148 11.09 -8.15 0.78
N ASP A 149 11.62 -8.81 -0.25
CA ASP A 149 11.43 -10.21 -0.59
C ASP A 149 11.92 -11.20 0.48
N GLU A 150 12.89 -10.82 1.32
CA GLU A 150 13.42 -11.71 2.37
C GLU A 150 12.48 -11.81 3.59
N TRP A 151 11.75 -10.75 3.93
CA TRP A 151 10.99 -10.71 5.20
C TRP A 151 9.50 -10.46 5.03
N PHE A 152 9.08 -9.77 3.97
CA PHE A 152 7.66 -9.42 3.79
C PHE A 152 6.77 -10.61 3.45
N PRO A 153 7.18 -11.59 2.59
CA PRO A 153 6.33 -12.73 2.27
C PRO A 153 5.83 -13.46 3.51
N GLU A 154 6.72 -13.76 4.46
CA GLU A 154 6.34 -14.43 5.71
C GLU A 154 5.35 -13.59 6.52
N LYS A 155 5.64 -12.31 6.75
CA LYS A 155 4.74 -11.41 7.49
C LYS A 155 3.37 -11.30 6.82
N GLY A 156 3.33 -11.20 5.49
CA GLY A 156 2.10 -11.12 4.72
C GLY A 156 1.29 -12.42 4.75
N PHE A 157 1.92 -13.58 4.61
CA PHE A 157 1.24 -14.87 4.68
C PHE A 157 0.69 -15.17 6.06
N THR A 158 1.45 -14.90 7.12
CA THR A 158 0.94 -14.98 8.50
C THR A 158 -0.30 -14.10 8.63
N ARG A 159 -0.26 -12.88 8.10
CA ARG A 159 -1.40 -11.97 8.23
C ARG A 159 -2.64 -12.44 7.46
N LEU A 160 -2.46 -12.98 6.25
CA LEU A 160 -3.57 -13.59 5.50
C LEU A 160 -4.25 -14.71 6.28
N GLN A 161 -3.46 -15.54 6.98
CA GLN A 161 -3.99 -16.62 7.81
C GLN A 161 -4.80 -16.09 9.00
N ASP A 162 -4.33 -15.01 9.63
CA ASP A 162 -5.00 -14.40 10.78
C ASP A 162 -6.28 -13.64 10.40
N THR A 163 -6.37 -13.11 9.19
CA THR A 163 -7.45 -12.18 8.78
C THR A 163 -8.52 -12.81 7.89
N LYS A 164 -8.64 -14.14 7.83
CA LYS A 164 -9.62 -14.83 6.96
C LYS A 164 -11.06 -14.35 7.14
N GLN A 165 -11.42 -13.91 8.34
CA GLN A 165 -12.76 -13.39 8.66
C GLN A 165 -12.97 -11.92 8.23
N SER A 166 -11.90 -11.17 7.99
CA SER A 166 -11.96 -9.77 7.54
C SER A 166 -11.68 -9.69 6.05
N VAL A 167 -12.75 -9.83 5.25
CA VAL A 167 -12.70 -9.89 3.78
C VAL A 167 -11.84 -8.78 3.17
N ALA A 168 -12.08 -7.53 3.55
CA ALA A 168 -11.35 -6.40 2.95
C ALA A 168 -9.87 -6.37 3.34
N THR A 169 -9.53 -6.71 4.60
CA THR A 169 -8.14 -6.81 5.06
C THR A 169 -7.41 -7.95 4.37
N PHE A 170 -8.07 -9.10 4.21
CA PHE A 170 -7.55 -10.25 3.49
C PHE A 170 -7.23 -9.87 2.04
N VAL A 171 -8.20 -9.29 1.32
CA VAL A 171 -8.01 -8.88 -0.09
C VAL A 171 -6.89 -7.84 -0.23
N ASN A 172 -6.86 -6.82 0.62
CA ASN A 172 -5.80 -5.80 0.54
C ASN A 172 -4.41 -6.39 0.81
N THR A 173 -4.29 -7.30 1.78
CA THR A 173 -3.03 -7.99 2.08
C THR A 173 -2.61 -8.90 0.93
N ALA A 174 -3.55 -9.64 0.35
CA ALA A 174 -3.32 -10.52 -0.79
C ALA A 174 -2.80 -9.72 -1.99
N ILE A 175 -3.47 -8.61 -2.32
CA ILE A 175 -3.04 -7.71 -3.40
C ILE A 175 -1.64 -7.15 -3.10
N LEU A 176 -1.36 -6.73 -1.87
CA LEU A 176 -0.03 -6.20 -1.54
C LEU A 176 1.07 -7.23 -1.77
N LEU A 177 0.87 -8.49 -1.36
CA LEU A 177 1.80 -9.59 -1.65
C LEU A 177 2.02 -9.76 -3.16
N LEU A 178 0.94 -9.79 -3.95
CA LEU A 178 1.04 -9.93 -5.42
C LEU A 178 1.87 -8.80 -6.06
N ARG A 179 1.76 -7.58 -5.52
CA ARG A 179 2.44 -6.39 -6.03
C ARG A 179 3.91 -6.29 -5.67
N THR A 180 4.33 -6.96 -4.60
CA THR A 180 5.62 -6.70 -3.94
C THR A 180 6.53 -7.92 -3.86
N VAL A 181 5.98 -9.12 -4.04
CA VAL A 181 6.72 -10.38 -3.95
C VAL A 181 6.93 -10.99 -5.34
N ALA A 182 8.11 -11.57 -5.57
CA ALA A 182 8.41 -12.28 -6.80
C ALA A 182 7.61 -13.59 -6.90
N PRO A 183 7.02 -13.91 -8.07
CA PRO A 183 6.14 -15.07 -8.24
C PRO A 183 6.91 -16.38 -8.44
N THR A 184 7.68 -16.84 -7.45
CA THR A 184 8.32 -18.17 -7.52
C THR A 184 7.27 -19.28 -7.43
N ASP A 185 7.56 -20.47 -7.96
CA ASP A 185 6.64 -21.61 -7.93
C ASP A 185 6.19 -21.96 -6.50
N GLU A 186 7.12 -21.91 -5.55
CA GLU A 186 6.84 -22.16 -4.14
C GLU A 186 5.87 -21.13 -3.55
N ILE A 187 6.13 -19.84 -3.78
CA ILE A 187 5.29 -18.75 -3.28
C ILE A 187 3.91 -18.80 -3.92
N GLN A 188 3.82 -19.08 -5.22
CA GLN A 188 2.54 -19.19 -5.92
C GLN A 188 1.69 -20.35 -5.36
N ARG A 189 2.28 -21.54 -5.15
CA ARG A 189 1.57 -22.69 -4.54
C ARG A 189 1.08 -22.36 -3.13
N ARG A 190 1.96 -21.80 -2.29
CA ARG A 190 1.61 -21.35 -0.93
C ARG A 190 0.46 -20.34 -0.94
N PHE A 191 0.43 -19.46 -1.95
CA PHE A 191 -0.66 -18.51 -2.12
C PHE A 191 -1.99 -19.19 -2.42
N VAL A 192 -2.02 -20.13 -3.37
CA VAL A 192 -3.21 -20.93 -3.69
C VAL A 192 -3.72 -21.67 -2.44
N ASP A 193 -2.83 -22.30 -1.68
CA ASP A 193 -3.19 -23.00 -0.45
C ASP A 193 -3.72 -22.06 0.64
N THR A 194 -3.29 -20.79 0.63
CA THR A 194 -3.76 -19.77 1.59
C THR A 194 -5.15 -19.23 1.23
N ILE A 195 -5.47 -19.06 -0.06
CA ILE A 195 -6.77 -18.53 -0.51
C ILE A 195 -7.88 -19.58 -0.51
N ARG A 196 -7.54 -20.88 -0.61
CA ARG A 196 -8.53 -21.97 -0.60
C ARG A 196 -9.42 -21.96 0.65
N PRO A 197 -8.88 -21.89 1.87
CA PRO A 197 -9.69 -21.72 3.07
C PRO A 197 -10.52 -20.44 3.07
N PHE A 198 -10.03 -19.34 2.48
CA PHE A 198 -10.78 -18.08 2.39
C PHE A 198 -12.00 -18.20 1.44
N GLY A 199 -11.89 -18.99 0.37
CA GLY A 199 -12.98 -19.29 -0.55
C GLY A 199 -13.94 -20.39 -0.11
N ALA A 200 -13.76 -20.95 1.09
CA ALA A 200 -14.42 -22.20 1.51
C ALA A 200 -14.28 -23.29 0.43
N TRP A 201 -13.02 -23.64 0.10
CA TRP A 201 -12.71 -24.67 -0.88
C TRP A 201 -13.32 -26.03 -0.52
N ASN A 202 -14.08 -26.59 -1.45
CA ASN A 202 -14.63 -27.93 -1.37
C ASN A 202 -13.71 -28.90 -2.12
N GLU A 203 -13.08 -29.82 -1.41
CA GLU A 203 -12.16 -30.80 -2.01
C GLU A 203 -12.86 -31.83 -2.91
N MET A 204 -14.13 -32.15 -2.63
CA MET A 204 -14.88 -33.13 -3.44
C MET A 204 -15.27 -32.56 -4.79
N GLU A 205 -15.75 -31.32 -4.79
CA GLU A 205 -16.21 -30.61 -5.99
C GLU A 205 -15.09 -29.86 -6.71
N GLU A 206 -13.91 -29.79 -6.08
CA GLU A 206 -12.77 -28.97 -6.50
C GLU A 206 -13.20 -27.53 -6.87
N ALA A 207 -14.01 -26.90 -6.01
CA ALA A 207 -14.59 -25.59 -6.27
C ALA A 207 -14.67 -24.72 -5.01
N PHE A 208 -14.71 -23.40 -5.21
CA PHE A 208 -15.01 -22.46 -4.13
C PHE A 208 -16.52 -22.41 -3.85
N GLU A 209 -16.89 -22.24 -2.59
CA GLU A 209 -18.30 -22.06 -2.19
C GLU A 209 -18.63 -20.60 -1.87
N THR A 210 -17.64 -19.78 -1.50
CA THR A 210 -17.84 -18.40 -1.04
C THR A 210 -16.79 -17.44 -1.60
N ASN A 211 -17.00 -16.12 -1.40
CA ASN A 211 -16.04 -15.06 -1.73
C ASN A 211 -15.58 -15.01 -3.20
N GLY A 212 -16.39 -15.51 -4.14
CA GLY A 212 -16.02 -15.63 -5.56
C GLY A 212 -15.60 -14.31 -6.20
N TRP A 213 -16.29 -13.20 -5.88
CA TRP A 213 -15.92 -11.87 -6.40
C TRP A 213 -14.54 -11.42 -5.89
N GLN A 214 -14.25 -11.62 -4.60
CA GLN A 214 -12.96 -11.24 -4.01
C GLN A 214 -11.82 -12.09 -4.55
N LEU A 215 -12.05 -13.40 -4.72
CA LEU A 215 -11.10 -14.31 -5.37
C LEU A 215 -10.85 -13.91 -6.83
N TYR A 216 -11.88 -13.51 -7.56
CA TYR A 216 -11.73 -12.97 -8.92
C TYR A 216 -10.88 -11.69 -8.94
N VAL A 217 -11.10 -10.76 -8.01
CA VAL A 217 -10.29 -9.54 -7.90
C VAL A 217 -8.81 -9.89 -7.62
N ILE A 218 -8.55 -10.82 -6.71
CA ILE A 218 -7.19 -11.32 -6.42
C ILE A 218 -6.57 -11.96 -7.67
N ALA A 219 -7.30 -12.83 -8.38
CA ALA A 219 -6.80 -13.49 -9.58
C ALA A 219 -6.50 -12.50 -10.72
N ARG A 220 -7.39 -11.51 -10.93
CA ARG A 220 -7.16 -10.45 -11.91
C ARG A 220 -5.88 -9.66 -11.59
N GLU A 221 -5.69 -9.33 -10.32
CA GLU A 221 -4.47 -8.65 -9.87
C GLU A 221 -3.23 -9.53 -10.07
N ALA A 222 -3.33 -10.83 -9.78
CA ALA A 222 -2.25 -11.79 -10.00
C ALA A 222 -1.79 -11.77 -11.48
N GLY A 223 -2.72 -11.73 -12.42
CA GLY A 223 -2.42 -11.57 -13.85
C GLY A 223 -1.68 -10.27 -14.18
N ALA A 224 -2.11 -9.14 -13.59
CA ALA A 224 -1.45 -7.84 -13.80
C ALA A 224 0.02 -7.84 -13.33
N TYR A 225 0.35 -8.63 -12.32
CA TYR A 225 1.69 -8.76 -11.75
C TYR A 225 2.42 -10.05 -12.17
N ARG A 226 1.96 -10.73 -13.23
CA ARG A 226 2.59 -11.92 -13.85
C ARG A 226 2.63 -13.18 -12.97
N TRP A 227 1.73 -13.29 -11.99
CA TRP A 227 1.48 -14.52 -11.23
C TRP A 227 0.58 -15.46 -12.04
N ASN A 228 1.05 -15.86 -13.22
CA ASN A 228 0.20 -16.45 -14.25
C ASN A 228 -0.36 -17.82 -13.86
N TRP A 229 0.45 -18.68 -13.21
CA TRP A 229 0.00 -20.00 -12.79
C TRP A 229 -1.07 -19.88 -11.71
N MET A 230 -0.83 -19.06 -10.67
CA MET A 230 -1.81 -18.80 -9.63
C MET A 230 -3.11 -18.23 -10.21
N MET A 231 -3.02 -17.20 -11.07
CA MET A 231 -4.19 -16.62 -11.74
C MET A 231 -5.00 -17.69 -12.47
N TYR A 232 -4.34 -18.50 -13.30
CA TYR A 232 -4.99 -19.55 -14.07
C TYR A 232 -5.71 -20.55 -13.16
N THR A 233 -5.03 -21.07 -12.14
CA THR A 233 -5.61 -22.04 -11.19
C THR A 233 -6.86 -21.47 -10.51
N VAL A 234 -6.79 -20.25 -9.97
CA VAL A 234 -7.93 -19.64 -9.27
C VAL A 234 -9.11 -19.37 -10.21
N LEU A 235 -8.84 -18.93 -11.45
CA LEU A 235 -9.90 -18.72 -12.42
C LEU A 235 -10.58 -20.02 -12.84
N GLN A 236 -9.83 -21.11 -13.00
CA GLN A 236 -10.41 -22.43 -13.26
C GLN A 236 -11.32 -22.90 -12.12
N ASP A 237 -10.85 -22.73 -10.89
CA ASP A 237 -11.59 -23.07 -9.67
C ASP A 237 -12.88 -22.23 -9.53
N LEU A 238 -12.84 -20.94 -9.91
CA LEU A 238 -14.03 -20.07 -9.94
C LEU A 238 -15.03 -20.44 -11.05
N VAL A 239 -14.56 -20.89 -12.21
CA VAL A 239 -15.46 -21.35 -13.28
C VAL A 239 -16.26 -22.57 -12.82
N LYS A 240 -15.62 -23.50 -12.09
CA LYS A 240 -16.32 -24.65 -11.49
C LYS A 240 -17.42 -24.22 -10.51
N MET A 241 -17.12 -23.24 -9.64
CA MET A 241 -18.12 -22.65 -8.73
C MET A 241 -19.36 -22.14 -9.48
N VAL A 242 -19.16 -21.40 -10.58
CA VAL A 242 -20.28 -20.88 -11.39
C VAL A 242 -21.08 -22.01 -12.02
N ASN A 243 -20.40 -23.01 -12.60
CA ASN A 243 -21.06 -24.15 -13.23
C ASN A 243 -21.92 -24.94 -12.23
N LEU A 244 -21.41 -25.21 -11.02
CA LEU A 244 -22.14 -25.89 -9.96
C LEU A 244 -23.36 -25.09 -9.49
N ALA A 245 -23.21 -23.76 -9.32
CA ALA A 245 -24.32 -22.88 -8.97
C ALA A 245 -25.43 -22.91 -10.05
N THR A 246 -25.04 -22.90 -11.33
CA THR A 246 -26.01 -23.02 -12.44
C THR A 246 -26.70 -24.38 -12.50
N ALA A 247 -25.97 -25.47 -12.31
CA ALA A 247 -26.56 -26.82 -12.30
C ALA A 247 -27.62 -26.97 -11.20
N ASN A 248 -27.35 -26.44 -10.00
CA ASN A 248 -28.28 -26.47 -8.88
C ASN A 248 -29.52 -25.57 -9.05
N THR A 249 -29.46 -24.58 -9.95
CA THR A 249 -30.62 -23.71 -10.25
C THR A 249 -31.57 -24.31 -11.29
N PHE A 250 -31.13 -25.28 -12.09
CA PHE A 250 -31.98 -25.96 -13.08
C PHE A 250 -32.62 -27.27 -12.55
N VAL A 251 -32.26 -27.70 -11.34
CA VAL A 251 -32.77 -28.93 -10.70
C VAL A 251 -33.90 -28.62 -9.69
N ASN A 252 -34.17 -27.35 -9.38
CA ASN A 252 -35.29 -26.88 -8.55
C ASN A 252 -36.32 -26.13 -9.40
#